data_AF-A0A969M2E2-F1
#
_entry.id   AF-A0A969M2E2-F1
#
_cell.length_a   1.000
_cell.length_b   1.000
_cell.length_c   1.000
_cell.angle_alpha   90.00
_cell.angle_beta   90.00
_cell.angle_gamma   90.00
#
_symmetry.space_group_name_H-M   'P 1'
#
loop_
_entity.id
_entity.type
_entity.pdbx_description
1 polymer ?
#
loop_
_entity_poly.entity_id
_entity_poly.type
_entity_poly.pdbx_seq_one_letter_code
_entity_poly.pdbx_strand_id
1 'polypeptide(L)'
;MTIESVFTQILDSRDGIVFGMVIAPWLTWFICFLIPGYREEPLILSINLWLALLTMMLWAGYLAYTTNSGGWPQVVDQADLLLLVAPPYYLLTSLWISQRRIPLEWIPAFRTWKGLIMVTGAFLLLSWMLSRTRIVLFASIPFSHFLGIMALILLIGYWAEMLNLDIKLHI
;
A
#
# COMPACT_ATOMS: atom_id res chain seq x y z
N MET A 1 -7.43 20.32 -6.55
CA MET A 1 -7.90 19.68 -5.30
C MET A 1 -6.79 19.78 -4.28
N THR A 2 -7.12 20.23 -3.07
CA THR A 2 -6.20 20.20 -1.92
C THR A 2 -6.21 18.79 -1.31
N ILE A 3 -5.19 18.47 -0.54
CA ILE A 3 -5.05 17.15 0.11
C ILE A 3 -6.17 16.93 1.12
N GLU A 4 -6.53 17.99 1.82
CA GLU A 4 -7.71 18.03 2.68
C GLU A 4 -8.97 17.64 1.91
N SER A 5 -9.21 18.19 0.71
CA SER A 5 -10.38 17.83 -0.11
C SER A 5 -10.40 16.38 -0.59
N VAL A 6 -9.22 15.76 -0.76
CA VAL A 6 -9.12 14.34 -1.14
C VAL A 6 -9.44 13.45 0.07
N PHE A 7 -8.89 13.75 1.25
CA PHE A 7 -9.14 12.96 2.46
C PHE A 7 -10.57 13.15 2.98
N THR A 8 -11.16 14.34 2.88
CA THR A 8 -12.58 14.54 3.22
C THR A 8 -13.50 13.77 2.29
N GLN A 9 -13.21 13.73 0.99
CA GLN A 9 -13.98 12.92 0.03
C GLN A 9 -13.85 11.41 0.29
N ILE A 10 -12.67 10.96 0.72
CA ILE A 10 -12.44 9.57 1.17
C ILE A 10 -13.26 9.26 2.43
N LEU A 11 -13.33 10.19 3.38
CA LEU A 11 -14.13 10.04 4.60
C LEU A 11 -15.64 10.03 4.31
N ASP A 12 -16.11 10.84 3.36
CA ASP A 12 -17.53 10.83 2.93
C ASP A 12 -17.93 9.49 2.29
N SER A 13 -16.99 8.80 1.63
CA SER A 13 -17.20 7.48 1.02
C SER A 13 -16.68 6.33 1.88
N ARG A 14 -16.47 6.55 3.19
CA ARG A 14 -15.78 5.58 4.06
C ARG A 14 -16.40 4.19 4.02
N ASP A 15 -17.73 4.10 4.05
CA ASP A 15 -18.43 2.82 4.22
C ASP A 15 -18.24 1.96 2.97
N GLY A 16 -18.27 2.58 1.78
CA GLY A 16 -17.99 1.91 0.52
C GLY A 16 -16.54 1.45 0.39
N ILE A 17 -15.59 2.27 0.86
CA ILE A 17 -14.16 1.93 0.84
C ILE A 17 -13.87 0.77 1.79
N VAL A 18 -14.37 0.83 3.03
CA VAL A 18 -14.20 -0.24 4.03
C VAL A 18 -14.86 -1.53 3.54
N PHE A 19 -16.06 -1.45 3.00
CA PHE A 19 -16.75 -2.60 2.40
C PHE A 19 -15.92 -3.22 1.28
N GLY A 20 -15.36 -2.40 0.39
CA GLY A 20 -14.44 -2.83 -0.66
C GLY A 20 -13.19 -3.53 -0.10
N MET A 21 -12.54 -2.96 0.91
CA MET A 21 -11.36 -3.55 1.56
C MET A 21 -11.66 -4.88 2.24
N VAL A 22 -12.85 -5.01 2.85
CA VAL A 22 -13.25 -6.25 3.50
C VAL A 22 -13.56 -7.34 2.47
N ILE A 23 -14.22 -7.00 1.36
CA ILE A 23 -14.69 -7.98 0.37
C ILE A 23 -13.65 -8.35 -0.69
N ALA A 24 -12.83 -7.39 -1.12
CA ALA A 24 -11.80 -7.61 -2.14
C ALA A 24 -10.92 -8.86 -1.94
N PRO A 25 -10.41 -9.17 -0.73
CA PRO A 25 -9.60 -10.37 -0.55
C PRO A 25 -10.42 -11.65 -0.76
N TRP A 26 -11.66 -11.70 -0.25
CA TRP A 26 -12.54 -12.85 -0.44
C TRP A 26 -13.00 -13.02 -1.87
N LEU A 27 -13.26 -11.91 -2.57
CA LEU A 27 -13.62 -11.90 -3.97
C LEU A 27 -12.45 -12.43 -4.83
N THR A 28 -11.23 -11.99 -4.52
CA THR A 28 -9.99 -12.52 -5.13
C THR A 28 -9.88 -14.03 -4.89
N TRP A 29 -10.09 -14.49 -3.65
CA TRP A 29 -10.08 -15.92 -3.34
C TRP A 29 -11.13 -16.70 -4.13
N PHE A 30 -12.33 -16.15 -4.28
CA PHE A 30 -13.43 -16.77 -5.01
C PHE A 30 -13.16 -16.84 -6.51
N ILE A 31 -12.59 -15.79 -7.11
CA ILE A 31 -12.17 -15.82 -8.52
C ILE A 31 -11.08 -16.89 -8.73
N CYS A 32 -10.05 -16.91 -7.87
CA CYS A 32 -9.01 -17.95 -7.93
C CYS A 32 -9.56 -19.36 -7.68
N PHE A 33 -10.69 -19.49 -6.96
CA PHE A 33 -11.37 -20.77 -6.79
C PHE A 33 -12.10 -21.21 -8.06
N LEU A 34 -12.76 -20.29 -8.76
CA LEU A 34 -13.51 -20.57 -9.99
C LEU A 34 -12.62 -20.81 -11.21
N ILE A 35 -11.49 -20.09 -11.30
CA ILE A 35 -10.58 -20.14 -12.45
C ILE A 35 -9.17 -20.49 -11.95
N PRO A 36 -8.91 -21.78 -11.65
CA PRO A 36 -7.57 -22.23 -11.31
C PRO A 36 -6.69 -22.24 -12.56
N GLY A 37 -5.58 -21.51 -12.54
CA GLY A 37 -4.73 -21.39 -13.73
C GLY A 37 -3.34 -20.85 -13.42
N TYR A 38 -2.30 -21.50 -13.97
CA TYR A 38 -0.89 -21.15 -13.75
C TYR A 38 -0.49 -19.73 -14.16
N ARG A 39 -1.28 -19.05 -15.01
CA ARG A 39 -1.01 -17.68 -15.49
C ARG A 39 -1.96 -16.63 -14.92
N GLU A 40 -3.24 -16.97 -14.75
CA GLU A 40 -4.26 -16.01 -14.33
C GLU A 40 -4.27 -15.81 -12.81
N GLU A 41 -4.06 -16.89 -12.05
CA GLU A 41 -4.07 -16.88 -10.59
C GLU A 41 -2.97 -16.00 -9.98
N PRO A 42 -1.69 -16.05 -10.44
CA PRO A 42 -0.66 -15.13 -9.96
C PRO A 42 -0.95 -13.66 -10.28
N LEU A 43 -1.60 -13.39 -11.42
CA LEU A 43 -1.93 -12.03 -11.85
C LEU A 43 -3.02 -11.44 -10.95
N ILE A 44 -4.11 -12.18 -10.71
CA ILE A 44 -5.20 -11.76 -9.83
C ILE A 44 -4.70 -11.53 -8.39
N LEU A 45 -3.89 -12.45 -7.85
CA LEU A 45 -3.29 -12.31 -6.53
C LEU A 45 -2.34 -11.10 -6.47
N SER A 46 -1.59 -10.82 -7.54
CA SER A 46 -0.70 -9.66 -7.60
C SER A 46 -1.47 -8.32 -7.59
N ILE A 47 -2.59 -8.23 -8.33
CA ILE A 47 -3.45 -7.03 -8.34
C ILE A 47 -4.04 -6.79 -6.96
N ASN A 48 -4.56 -7.84 -6.31
CA ASN A 48 -5.12 -7.76 -4.97
C ASN A 48 -4.07 -7.29 -3.93
N LEU A 49 -2.84 -7.80 -4.01
CA LEU A 49 -1.74 -7.36 -3.14
C LEU A 49 -1.28 -5.92 -3.41
N TRP A 50 -1.30 -5.47 -4.67
CA TRP A 50 -1.02 -4.07 -5.02
C TRP A 50 -2.09 -3.12 -4.49
N LEU A 51 -3.37 -3.50 -4.61
CA LEU A 51 -4.47 -2.75 -4.02
C LEU A 51 -4.34 -2.69 -2.49
N ALA A 52 -4.02 -3.82 -1.85
CA ALA A 52 -3.81 -3.86 -0.41
C ALA A 52 -2.64 -2.96 0.04
N LEU A 53 -1.52 -2.92 -0.70
CA LEU A 53 -0.45 -1.95 -0.46
C LEU A 53 -0.93 -0.52 -0.56
N LEU A 54 -1.63 -0.19 -1.64
CA LEU A 54 -2.09 1.15 -1.90
C LEU A 54 -2.99 1.62 -0.74
N THR A 55 -3.88 0.74 -0.25
CA THR A 55 -4.70 1.04 0.92
C THR A 55 -3.89 1.26 2.20
N MET A 56 -2.84 0.47 2.44
CA MET A 56 -1.92 0.65 3.57
C MET A 56 -1.11 1.95 3.47
N MET A 57 -0.72 2.34 2.26
CA MET A 57 0.03 3.58 2.01
C MET A 57 -0.86 4.81 2.23
N LEU A 58 -2.11 4.76 1.76
CA LEU A 58 -3.10 5.81 2.04
C LEU A 58 -3.43 5.90 3.52
N TRP A 59 -3.55 4.77 4.21
CA TRP A 59 -3.76 4.71 5.66
C TRP A 59 -2.59 5.33 6.44
N ALA A 60 -1.35 4.99 6.08
CA ALA A 60 -0.17 5.59 6.68
C ALA A 60 -0.11 7.10 6.43
N GLY A 61 -0.48 7.55 5.22
CA GLY A 61 -0.58 8.98 4.88
C GLY A 61 -1.65 9.71 5.69
N TYR A 62 -2.83 9.10 5.85
CA TYR A 62 -3.91 9.65 6.68
C TYR A 62 -3.48 9.80 8.14
N LEU A 63 -2.87 8.76 8.72
CA LEU A 63 -2.36 8.82 10.09
C LEU A 63 -1.25 9.87 10.25
N ALA A 64 -0.30 9.94 9.32
CA ALA A 64 0.77 10.93 9.37
C ALA A 64 0.23 12.37 9.28
N TYR A 65 -0.81 12.61 8.47
CA TYR A 65 -1.45 13.90 8.36
C TYR A 65 -2.19 14.28 9.65
N THR A 66 -3.09 13.41 10.12
CA THR A 66 -3.95 13.67 11.29
C THR A 66 -3.17 13.76 12.60
N THR A 67 -2.16 12.91 12.80
CA THR A 67 -1.30 12.99 13.99
C THR A 67 -0.44 14.25 14.04
N ASN A 68 -0.04 14.80 12.89
CA ASN A 68 0.71 16.06 12.83
C ASN A 68 -0.17 17.31 12.96
N SER A 69 -1.44 17.27 12.52
CA SER A 69 -2.33 18.44 12.52
C SER A 69 -3.13 18.62 13.82
N GLY A 70 -3.57 17.53 14.47
CA GLY A 70 -4.33 17.61 15.72
C GLY A 70 -4.14 16.44 16.69
N GLY A 71 -3.14 15.60 16.46
CA GLY A 71 -2.73 14.53 17.37
C GLY A 71 -3.65 13.31 17.38
N TRP A 72 -3.30 12.32 18.20
CA TRP A 72 -4.02 11.04 18.33
C TRP A 72 -5.52 11.14 18.68
N PRO A 73 -5.99 12.09 19.51
CA PRO A 73 -7.43 12.19 19.82
C PRO A 73 -8.26 12.44 18.57
N GLN A 74 -7.77 13.25 17.64
CA GLN A 74 -8.47 13.57 16.39
C GLN A 74 -8.57 12.35 15.45
N VAL A 75 -7.58 11.45 15.50
CA VAL A 75 -7.62 10.16 14.80
C VAL A 75 -8.75 9.28 15.34
N VAL A 76 -8.88 9.18 16.67
CA VAL A 76 -9.88 8.32 17.31
C VAL A 76 -11.29 8.88 17.17
N ASP A 77 -11.44 10.20 17.20
CA ASP A 77 -12.75 10.86 17.09
C ASP A 77 -13.27 10.91 15.64
N GLN A 78 -12.37 11.02 14.64
CA GLN A 78 -12.76 11.11 13.22
C GLN A 78 -12.69 9.77 12.48
N ALA A 79 -11.72 8.92 12.79
CA ALA A 79 -11.60 7.61 12.17
C ALA A 79 -12.41 6.60 12.97
N ASP A 80 -13.47 6.09 12.34
CA ASP A 80 -14.18 4.93 12.87
C ASP A 80 -13.20 3.76 13.04
N LEU A 81 -13.38 2.97 14.10
CA LEU A 81 -12.44 1.90 14.49
C LEU A 81 -12.23 0.90 13.32
N LEU A 82 -13.27 0.73 12.51
CA LEU A 82 -13.25 -0.03 11.25
C LEU A 82 -12.27 0.52 10.20
N LEU A 83 -12.20 1.84 10.02
CA LEU A 83 -11.30 2.46 9.04
C LEU A 83 -9.83 2.35 9.47
N LEU A 84 -9.60 2.29 10.79
CA LEU A 84 -8.28 2.05 11.36
C LEU A 84 -7.80 0.61 11.13
N VAL A 85 -8.71 -0.36 11.21
CA VAL A 85 -8.40 -1.80 11.14
C VAL A 85 -8.53 -2.37 9.72
N ALA A 86 -9.34 -1.78 8.85
CA ALA A 86 -9.62 -2.30 7.51
C ALA A 86 -8.38 -2.43 6.61
N PRO A 87 -7.46 -1.44 6.53
CA PRO A 87 -6.29 -1.58 5.68
C PRO A 87 -5.30 -2.66 6.17
N PRO A 88 -4.97 -2.74 7.48
CA PRO A 88 -4.22 -3.87 8.02
C PRO A 88 -4.90 -5.22 7.77
N TYR A 89 -6.22 -5.29 7.98
CA TYR A 89 -7.01 -6.49 7.71
C TYR A 89 -6.93 -6.92 6.25
N TYR A 90 -7.17 -6.01 5.32
CA TYR A 90 -7.16 -6.29 3.89
C TYR A 90 -5.81 -6.84 3.47
N LEU A 91 -4.74 -6.23 3.97
CA LEU A 91 -3.40 -6.67 3.67
C LEU A 91 -3.09 -8.06 4.19
N LEU A 92 -3.32 -8.30 5.49
CA LEU A 92 -3.00 -9.57 6.12
C LEU A 92 -3.82 -10.70 5.49
N THR A 93 -5.09 -10.45 5.20
CA THR A 93 -5.98 -11.43 4.55
C THR A 93 -5.52 -11.71 3.12
N SER A 94 -5.12 -10.69 2.37
CA SER A 94 -4.59 -10.85 1.00
C SER A 94 -3.30 -11.66 0.96
N LEU A 95 -2.38 -11.42 1.90
CA LEU A 95 -1.15 -12.20 2.06
C LEU A 95 -1.45 -13.65 2.45
N TRP A 96 -2.37 -13.86 3.39
CA TRP A 96 -2.76 -15.19 3.85
C TRP A 96 -3.41 -16.03 2.72
N ILE A 97 -4.30 -15.42 1.93
CA ILE A 97 -4.91 -16.06 0.76
C ILE A 97 -3.84 -16.42 -0.27
N SER A 98 -2.94 -15.49 -0.54
CA SER A 98 -1.85 -15.69 -1.50
C SER A 98 -0.94 -16.84 -1.08
N GLN A 99 -0.53 -16.89 0.20
CA GLN A 99 0.30 -17.96 0.77
C GLN A 99 -0.32 -19.35 0.65
N ARG A 100 -1.66 -19.44 0.72
CA ARG A 100 -2.37 -20.72 0.63
C ARG A 100 -2.53 -21.25 -0.79
N ARG A 101 -2.45 -20.38 -1.80
CA ARG A 101 -2.63 -20.76 -3.21
C ARG A 101 -1.32 -21.09 -3.89
N ILE A 102 -0.36 -20.17 -3.80
CA ILE A 102 0.93 -20.28 -4.49
C ILE A 102 2.06 -19.78 -3.59
N PRO A 103 3.29 -20.33 -3.74
CA PRO A 103 4.44 -19.81 -3.02
C PRO A 103 4.61 -18.32 -3.35
N LEU A 104 4.68 -17.47 -2.31
CA LEU A 104 4.73 -16.01 -2.44
C LEU A 104 5.82 -15.51 -3.41
N GLU A 105 6.93 -16.25 -3.54
CA GLU A 105 8.05 -15.90 -4.43
C GLU A 105 7.69 -15.90 -5.93
N TRP A 106 6.60 -16.59 -6.29
CA TRP A 106 6.08 -16.66 -7.65
C TRP A 106 5.14 -15.51 -7.96
N ILE A 107 4.73 -14.73 -6.96
CA ILE A 107 3.88 -13.57 -7.12
C ILE A 107 4.75 -12.35 -7.42
N PRO A 108 4.65 -11.72 -8.61
CA PRO A 108 5.48 -10.58 -8.98
C PRO A 108 5.40 -9.43 -7.97
N ALA A 109 4.18 -9.14 -7.50
CA ALA A 109 3.95 -8.12 -6.47
C ALA A 109 4.69 -8.41 -5.16
N PHE A 110 4.85 -9.68 -4.75
CA PHE A 110 5.55 -9.97 -3.50
C PHE A 110 7.08 -9.73 -3.60
N ARG A 111 7.65 -9.82 -4.80
CA ARG A 111 9.04 -9.48 -5.05
C ARG A 111 9.27 -7.97 -4.94
N THR A 112 8.38 -7.15 -5.51
CA THR A 112 8.42 -5.70 -5.35
C THR A 112 8.18 -5.27 -3.91
N TRP A 113 7.28 -5.94 -3.19
CA TRP A 113 7.07 -5.79 -1.74
C TRP A 113 8.34 -5.95 -0.90
N LYS A 114 9.09 -7.04 -1.11
CA LYS A 114 10.36 -7.27 -0.39
C LYS A 114 11.32 -6.11 -0.62
N GLY A 115 11.41 -5.61 -1.86
CA GLY A 115 12.20 -4.43 -2.20
C GLY A 115 11.69 -3.17 -1.49
N LEU A 116 10.38 -2.93 -1.52
CA LEU A 116 9.76 -1.75 -0.92
C LEU A 116 9.93 -1.71 0.60
N ILE A 117 9.66 -2.82 1.30
CA ILE A 117 9.86 -2.93 2.76
C ILE A 117 11.32 -2.70 3.12
N MET A 118 12.26 -3.21 2.33
CA MET A 118 13.68 -3.04 2.57
C MET A 118 14.11 -1.57 2.38
N VAL A 119 13.61 -0.90 1.34
CA VAL A 119 13.86 0.52 1.07
C VAL A 119 13.19 1.41 2.13
N THR A 120 11.93 1.15 2.48
CA THR A 120 11.21 1.88 3.53
C THR A 120 11.83 1.66 4.90
N GLY A 121 12.26 0.44 5.22
CA GLY A 121 12.98 0.13 6.46
C GLY A 121 14.33 0.84 6.54
N ALA A 122 15.11 0.84 5.46
CA ALA A 122 16.36 1.59 5.37
C ALA A 122 16.12 3.10 5.49
N PHE A 123 15.07 3.62 4.85
CA PHE A 123 14.67 5.01 4.93
C PHE A 123 14.19 5.40 6.33
N LEU A 124 13.44 4.55 7.03
CA LEU A 124 13.01 4.79 8.42
C LEU A 124 14.20 4.75 9.38
N LEU A 125 15.13 3.82 9.21
CA LEU A 125 16.37 3.78 9.99
C LEU A 125 17.21 5.04 9.74
N LEU A 126 17.36 5.46 8.49
CA LEU A 126 18.02 6.71 8.13
C LEU A 126 17.28 7.90 8.73
N SER A 127 15.96 8.00 8.56
CA SER A 127 15.14 9.08 9.09
C SER A 127 15.20 9.15 10.62
N TRP A 128 15.26 8.01 11.31
CA TRP A 128 15.43 7.95 12.77
C TRP A 128 16.84 8.38 13.20
N MET A 129 17.87 7.96 12.47
CA MET A 129 19.24 8.47 12.68
C MET A 129 19.34 9.98 12.42
N LEU A 130 18.66 10.47 11.38
CA LEU A 130 18.59 11.88 11.00
C LEU A 130 17.74 12.72 11.96
N SER A 131 16.69 12.14 12.57
CA SER A 131 15.90 12.83 13.60
C SER A 131 16.74 13.03 14.87
N ARG A 132 17.66 12.12 15.18
CA ARG A 132 18.66 12.31 16.23
C ARG A 132 19.67 13.43 15.92
N THR A 133 19.93 13.74 14.65
CA THR A 133 20.85 14.83 14.25
C THR A 133 20.17 16.19 14.02
N ARG A 134 18.91 16.37 14.46
CA ARG A 134 18.12 17.62 14.28
C ARG A 134 18.10 18.12 12.83
N ILE A 135 17.77 17.25 11.88
CA ILE A 135 17.33 17.72 10.56
C ILE A 135 15.82 17.46 10.44
N VAL A 136 15.07 18.54 10.64
CA VAL A 136 13.60 18.63 10.53
C VAL A 136 13.20 18.50 9.05
N LEU A 137 13.32 17.31 8.46
CA LEU A 137 13.07 17.11 7.02
C LEU A 137 11.61 16.77 6.68
N PHE A 138 10.76 16.48 7.66
CA PHE A 138 9.38 16.06 7.39
C PHE A 138 8.29 17.11 7.63
N ALA A 139 8.64 18.27 8.17
CA ALA A 139 7.65 19.32 8.44
C ALA A 139 7.40 20.26 7.25
N SER A 140 8.27 20.26 6.23
CA SER A 140 8.28 21.33 5.21
C SER A 140 8.05 20.87 3.78
N ILE A 141 7.90 19.57 3.51
CA ILE A 141 7.68 19.08 2.14
C ILE A 141 6.18 19.12 1.83
N PRO A 142 5.73 19.92 0.84
CA PRO A 142 4.33 19.95 0.44
C PRO A 142 3.94 18.56 -0.05
N PHE A 143 2.86 17.98 0.46
CA PHE A 143 2.49 16.58 0.21
C PHE A 143 2.17 16.27 -1.27
N SER A 144 1.98 17.28 -2.12
CA SER A 144 1.99 17.10 -3.59
C SER A 144 3.34 16.55 -4.10
N HIS A 145 4.45 16.93 -3.48
CA HIS A 145 5.78 16.38 -3.75
C HIS A 145 5.93 14.98 -3.17
N PHE A 146 5.33 14.70 -2.00
CA PHE A 146 5.32 13.34 -1.44
C PHE A 146 4.56 12.36 -2.34
N LEU A 147 3.36 12.72 -2.80
CA LEU A 147 2.62 11.93 -3.79
C LEU A 147 3.37 11.83 -5.12
N GLY A 148 4.04 12.90 -5.56
CA GLY A 148 4.89 12.87 -6.74
C GLY A 148 6.07 11.90 -6.60
N ILE A 149 6.75 11.91 -5.46
CA ILE A 149 7.84 10.98 -5.13
C ILE A 149 7.31 9.55 -5.06
N MET A 150 6.12 9.34 -4.50
CA MET A 150 5.53 8.02 -4.43
C MET A 150 5.08 7.48 -5.78
N ALA A 151 4.47 8.33 -6.61
CA ALA A 151 4.15 8.00 -7.99
C ALA A 151 5.42 7.72 -8.81
N LEU A 152 6.49 8.49 -8.60
CA LEU A 152 7.78 8.28 -9.23
C LEU A 152 8.39 6.93 -8.82
N ILE A 153 8.39 6.60 -7.52
CA ILE A 153 8.91 5.32 -7.01
C ILE A 153 8.10 4.15 -7.56
N LEU A 154 6.77 4.26 -7.64
CA LEU A 154 5.91 3.25 -8.25
C LEU A 154 6.17 3.10 -9.75
N LEU A 155 6.36 4.21 -10.47
CA LEU A 155 6.70 4.19 -11.90
C LEU A 155 8.09 3.60 -12.15
N ILE A 156 9.08 3.93 -11.33
CA ILE A 156 10.43 3.34 -11.39
C ILE A 156 10.35 1.86 -11.07
N GLY A 157 9.58 1.44 -10.06
CA GLY A 157 9.35 0.03 -9.75
C GLY A 157 8.69 -0.71 -10.92
N TYR A 158 7.68 -0.12 -11.55
CA TYR A 158 7.01 -0.66 -12.73
C TYR A 158 7.96 -0.78 -13.94
N TRP A 159 8.73 0.27 -14.22
CA TRP A 159 9.73 0.28 -15.29
C TRP A 159 10.87 -0.69 -15.06
N ALA A 160 11.36 -0.81 -13.82
CA ALA A 160 12.41 -1.76 -13.47
C ALA A 160 11.94 -3.22 -13.63
N GLU A 161 10.68 -3.51 -13.29
CA GLU A 161 10.07 -4.83 -13.52
C GLU A 161 9.91 -5.10 -15.03
N MET A 162 9.50 -4.11 -15.82
CA MET A 162 9.37 -4.21 -17.28
C MET A 162 10.73 -4.44 -17.96
N LEU A 163 11.79 -3.75 -17.53
CA LEU A 163 13.15 -3.96 -18.03
C LEU A 163 13.71 -5.36 -17.70
N ASN A 164 13.32 -5.91 -16.54
CA ASN A 164 13.74 -7.23 -16.09
C ASN A 164 13.00 -8.36 -16.85
N LEU A 165 11.83 -8.07 -17.43
CA LEU A 165 11.13 -8.97 -18.34
C LEU A 165 11.81 -9.03 -19.72
N ASP A 166 12.30 -7.90 -20.24
CA ASP A 166 13.03 -7.86 -21.52
C ASP A 166 14.38 -8.59 -21.48
N ILE A 167 15.11 -8.52 -20.36
CA ILE A 167 16.39 -9.23 -20.19
C ILE A 167 16.19 -10.75 -20.16
N LYS A 168 15.05 -11.24 -19.67
CA LYS A 168 14.74 -12.68 -19.62
C LYS A 168 14.21 -13.27 -20.93
N LEU A 169 13.84 -12.43 -21.91
CA LEU A 169 13.40 -12.86 -23.24
C LEU A 169 14.56 -12.95 -24.25
N HIS A 170 15.76 -12.51 -23.86
CA HIS A 170 16.97 -12.53 -24.69
C HIS A 170 18.09 -13.44 -24.16
N ILE A 171 17.77 -14.31 -23.21
CA ILE A 171 18.62 -15.43 -22.75
C ILE A 171 17.82 -16.72 -22.93
#